data_AF-A0A1J0ABD9-F1
#
_entry.id   AF-A0A1J0ABD9-F1
#
_cell.length_a   1.000
_cell.length_b   1.000
_cell.length_c   1.000
_cell.angle_alpha   90.00
_cell.angle_beta   90.00
_cell.angle_gamma   90.00
#
_symmetry.space_group_name_H-M   'P 1'
#
loop_
_entity.id
_entity.type
_entity.pdbx_description
1 polymer ?
#
loop_
_entity_poly.entity_id
_entity_poly.type
_entity_poly.pdbx_seq_one_letter_code
_entity_poly.pdbx_strand_id
1 'polypeptide(L)'
;MHPFEITLSVYIENIEFEFRNDFAEWSSFLLNPRRLRGSDFLMRWSQGVWSEERITQAVNQHGEFLTIPYGPSSTAPDDDIRSFELYFERLEAAGLGKIKRPDLLVFKREDERLIMETLERLGGISELPFIQENDVNMQAILSKTLVGIECENSLWKGQLMPDYKTALRPQRRLGENLD
;
A
#
# COMPACT_ATOMS: atom_id res chain seq x y z
N MET A 1 -22.56 -13.50 22.67
CA MET A 1 -21.14 -13.22 22.96
C MET A 1 -20.33 -14.31 22.28
N HIS A 2 -19.37 -13.95 21.44
CA HIS A 2 -18.63 -14.94 20.65
C HIS A 2 -17.75 -15.79 21.59
N PRO A 3 -17.53 -17.10 21.35
CA PRO A 3 -16.72 -17.94 22.23
C PRO A 3 -15.34 -17.35 22.51
N PHE A 4 -14.77 -16.67 21.53
CA PHE A 4 -13.49 -15.98 21.61
C PHE A 4 -13.49 -14.76 22.57
N GLU A 5 -14.60 -14.03 22.65
CA GLU A 5 -14.73 -12.90 23.60
C GLU A 5 -14.84 -13.41 25.03
N ILE A 6 -15.51 -14.55 25.24
CA ILE A 6 -15.62 -15.18 26.55
C ILE A 6 -14.23 -15.66 27.02
N THR A 7 -13.42 -16.24 26.13
CA THR A 7 -12.06 -16.71 26.46
C THR A 7 -11.10 -15.55 26.78
N LEU A 8 -11.24 -14.39 26.16
CA LEU A 8 -10.35 -13.24 26.37
C LEU A 8 -10.84 -12.25 27.44
N SER A 9 -12.07 -12.43 27.93
CA SER A 9 -12.63 -11.64 29.01
C SER A 9 -12.25 -12.23 30.37
N VAL A 10 -10.95 -12.25 30.66
CA VAL A 10 -10.45 -12.64 31.97
C VAL A 10 -10.30 -11.39 32.82
N TYR A 11 -10.82 -11.43 34.05
CA TYR A 11 -10.62 -10.36 35.02
C TYR A 11 -9.14 -10.19 35.35
N ILE A 12 -8.71 -8.96 35.63
CA ILE A 12 -7.29 -8.62 35.79
C ILE A 12 -6.62 -9.43 36.90
N GLU A 13 -7.38 -9.85 37.91
CA GLU A 13 -6.88 -10.66 39.02
C GLU A 13 -6.56 -12.12 38.61
N ASN A 14 -7.09 -12.60 37.48
CA ASN A 14 -6.83 -13.95 36.96
C ASN A 14 -5.65 -14.01 35.97
N ILE A 15 -5.20 -12.86 35.45
CA ILE A 15 -4.04 -12.79 34.55
C ILE A 15 -2.76 -13.26 35.28
N GLU A 16 -2.60 -12.89 36.56
CA GLU A 16 -1.44 -13.33 37.36
C GLU A 16 -1.42 -14.83 37.68
N PHE A 17 -2.56 -15.53 37.59
CA PHE A 17 -2.67 -16.94 37.91
C PHE A 17 -2.55 -17.85 36.68
N GLU A 18 -3.04 -17.44 35.51
CA GLU A 18 -2.92 -18.23 34.27
C GLU A 18 -1.53 -18.11 33.61
N PHE A 19 -0.80 -17.00 33.80
CA PHE A 19 0.59 -16.86 33.33
C PHE A 19 1.62 -17.48 34.29
N ARG A 20 1.26 -18.55 35.00
CA ARG A 20 2.23 -19.32 35.78
C ARG A 20 2.99 -20.28 34.87
N ASN A 21 4.26 -19.95 34.66
CA ASN A 21 5.33 -20.72 34.02
C ASN A 21 5.54 -20.47 32.53
N ASP A 22 5.82 -19.22 32.15
CA ASP A 22 7.04 -18.91 31.41
C ASP A 22 7.35 -17.42 31.58
N PHE A 23 8.52 -17.12 32.15
CA PHE A 23 9.03 -15.75 32.23
C PHE A 23 9.44 -15.29 30.83
N ALA A 24 8.46 -14.91 30.00
CA ALA A 24 8.72 -14.08 28.83
C ALA A 24 9.03 -12.66 29.34
N GLU A 25 10.29 -12.25 29.26
CA GLU A 25 10.73 -10.89 29.63
C GLU A 25 9.87 -9.87 28.88
N TRP A 26 9.41 -8.77 29.50
CA TRP A 26 8.54 -7.79 28.83
C TRP A 26 9.14 -7.23 27.51
N SER A 27 10.47 -7.25 27.40
CA SER A 27 11.25 -6.99 26.17
C SER A 27 10.89 -7.90 24.99
N SER A 28 10.39 -9.11 25.27
CA SER A 28 9.93 -10.09 24.27
C SER A 28 8.50 -9.83 23.80
N PHE A 29 7.73 -9.02 24.53
CA PHE A 29 6.48 -8.44 24.03
C PHE A 29 6.81 -7.18 23.22
N LEU A 30 7.22 -7.38 21.97
CA LEU A 30 7.05 -6.32 20.97
C LEU A 30 5.55 -6.04 20.94
N LEU A 31 5.14 -4.87 21.43
CA LEU A 31 3.81 -4.29 21.19
C LEU A 31 3.71 -4.02 19.70
N ASN A 32 3.51 -5.08 18.92
CA ASN A 32 3.42 -5.01 17.47
C ASN A 32 2.11 -4.29 17.15
N PRO A 33 2.14 -3.08 16.59
CA PRO A 33 0.93 -2.34 16.23
C PRO A 33 0.05 -3.11 15.22
N ARG A 34 0.58 -4.17 14.59
CA ARG A 34 -0.12 -5.10 13.69
C ARG A 34 -0.78 -6.30 14.36
N ARG A 35 -0.46 -6.61 15.64
CA ARG A 35 -1.37 -7.46 16.43
C ARG A 35 -2.67 -6.73 16.75
N LEU A 36 -2.67 -5.40 16.72
CA LEU A 36 -3.85 -4.54 16.86
C LEU A 36 -4.56 -4.25 15.52
N ARG A 37 -3.86 -4.36 14.38
CA ARG A 37 -4.44 -4.29 13.03
C ARG A 37 -4.48 -5.69 12.42
N GLY A 38 -5.52 -6.47 12.74
CA GLY A 38 -5.63 -7.91 12.45
C GLY A 38 -5.57 -8.34 10.97
N SER A 39 -5.98 -9.57 10.69
CA SER A 39 -5.95 -10.22 9.35
C SER A 39 -6.51 -9.36 8.20
N ASP A 40 -7.39 -8.41 8.50
CA ASP A 40 -7.95 -7.42 7.58
C ASP A 40 -6.88 -6.53 6.92
N PHE A 41 -5.83 -6.13 7.64
CA PHE A 41 -4.73 -5.35 7.06
C PHE A 41 -3.94 -6.16 6.04
N LEU A 42 -3.52 -7.38 6.41
CA LEU A 42 -2.78 -8.28 5.51
C LEU A 42 -3.62 -8.62 4.28
N MET A 43 -4.92 -8.84 4.47
CA MET A 43 -5.83 -9.10 3.36
C MET A 43 -5.94 -7.89 2.42
N ARG A 44 -6.14 -6.67 2.93
CA ARG A 44 -6.16 -5.45 2.11
C ARG A 44 -4.84 -5.21 1.39
N TRP A 45 -3.72 -5.42 2.07
CA TRP A 45 -2.39 -5.33 1.48
C TRP A 45 -2.24 -6.30 0.31
N SER A 46 -2.55 -7.58 0.53
CA SER A 46 -2.45 -8.60 -0.52
C SER A 46 -3.34 -8.29 -1.73
N GLN A 47 -4.51 -7.70 -1.50
CA GLN A 47 -5.41 -7.25 -2.57
C GLN A 47 -4.86 -6.05 -3.33
N GLY A 48 -4.19 -5.11 -2.66
CA GLY A 48 -3.50 -3.99 -3.29
C GLY A 48 -2.40 -4.46 -4.23
N VAL A 49 -1.48 -5.30 -3.70
CA VAL A 49 -0.39 -5.90 -4.48
C VAL A 49 -0.93 -6.66 -5.70
N TRP A 50 -1.99 -7.45 -5.51
CA TRP A 50 -2.61 -8.16 -6.64
C TRP A 50 -3.17 -7.21 -7.71
N SER A 51 -3.80 -6.09 -7.34
CA SER A 51 -4.28 -5.09 -8.28
C SER A 51 -3.14 -4.45 -9.06
N GLU A 52 -2.04 -4.09 -8.38
CA GLU A 52 -0.84 -3.52 -9.01
C GLU A 52 -0.23 -4.49 -10.04
N GLU A 53 -0.14 -5.78 -9.71
CA GLU A 53 0.34 -6.80 -10.63
C GLU A 53 -0.53 -6.91 -11.89
N ARG A 54 -1.87 -6.90 -11.73
CA ARG A 54 -2.79 -7.04 -12.87
C ARG A 54 -2.70 -5.84 -13.82
N ILE A 55 -2.59 -4.64 -13.26
CA ILE A 55 -2.42 -3.41 -14.05
C ILE A 55 -1.08 -3.45 -14.78
N THR A 56 0.00 -3.79 -14.08
CA THR A 56 1.34 -3.94 -14.67
C THR A 56 1.33 -4.95 -15.82
N GLN A 57 0.71 -6.11 -15.64
CA GLN A 57 0.57 -7.10 -16.70
C GLN A 57 -0.20 -6.58 -17.90
N ALA A 58 -1.35 -5.93 -17.68
CA ALA A 58 -2.19 -5.41 -18.76
C ALA A 58 -1.47 -4.32 -19.57
N VAL A 59 -0.80 -3.38 -18.90
CA VAL A 59 -0.04 -2.32 -19.56
C VAL A 59 1.13 -2.90 -20.34
N ASN A 60 1.92 -3.79 -19.73
CA ASN A 60 3.08 -4.38 -20.38
C ASN A 60 2.71 -5.28 -21.58
N GLN A 61 1.54 -5.91 -21.58
CA GLN A 61 1.02 -6.70 -22.70
C GLN A 61 0.65 -5.84 -23.92
N HIS A 62 0.25 -4.58 -23.72
CA HIS A 62 -0.06 -3.67 -24.82
C HIS A 62 1.18 -3.35 -25.68
N GLY A 63 2.37 -3.40 -25.10
CA GLY A 63 3.65 -3.23 -25.80
C GLY A 63 4.06 -1.78 -26.08
N GLU A 64 3.12 -0.84 -26.09
CA GLU A 64 3.39 0.61 -26.27
C GLU A 64 3.78 1.33 -24.97
N PHE A 65 3.52 0.70 -23.83
CA PHE A 65 3.69 1.30 -22.51
C PHE A 65 4.47 0.35 -21.58
N LEU A 66 5.02 0.93 -20.52
CA LEU A 66 5.60 0.19 -19.40
C LEU A 66 5.16 0.80 -18.07
N THR A 67 5.16 -0.01 -17.01
CA THR A 67 4.91 0.46 -15.64
C THR A 67 6.09 0.14 -14.73
N ILE A 68 6.32 1.02 -13.75
CA ILE A 68 7.21 0.75 -12.62
C ILE A 68 6.46 1.03 -11.32
N PRO A 69 6.75 0.31 -10.23
CA PRO A 69 6.24 0.67 -8.92
C PRO A 69 6.92 1.95 -8.42
N TYR A 70 6.18 2.74 -7.65
CA TYR A 70 6.61 4.04 -7.15
C TYR A 70 6.19 4.30 -5.71
N GLY A 71 5.00 3.80 -5.36
CA GLY A 71 4.50 3.83 -4.00
C GLY A 71 5.27 2.89 -3.07
N PRO A 72 5.14 3.09 -1.74
CA PRO A 72 5.82 2.27 -0.74
C PRO A 72 5.20 0.87 -0.57
N SER A 73 4.04 0.61 -1.16
CA SER A 73 3.29 -0.65 -1.11
C SER A 73 3.99 -1.78 -1.87
N SER A 74 4.41 -1.52 -3.10
CA SER A 74 4.91 -2.55 -4.02
C SER A 74 6.32 -3.06 -3.71
N THR A 75 7.10 -2.28 -2.96
CA THR A 75 8.53 -2.52 -2.70
C THR A 75 8.82 -3.01 -1.29
N ALA A 76 7.80 -3.14 -0.44
CA ALA A 76 8.01 -3.60 0.93
C ALA A 76 8.37 -5.10 0.96
N PRO A 77 9.33 -5.52 1.81
CA PRO A 77 9.70 -6.94 1.96
C PRO A 77 8.53 -7.79 2.48
N ASP A 78 8.32 -9.01 1.98
CA ASP A 78 7.25 -9.91 2.40
C ASP A 78 7.73 -11.18 3.12
N ASP A 79 9.04 -11.33 3.27
CA ASP A 79 9.73 -12.55 3.71
C ASP A 79 10.04 -12.59 5.22
N ASP A 80 10.33 -11.43 5.82
CA ASP A 80 10.71 -11.33 7.23
C ASP A 80 10.07 -10.11 7.94
N ILE A 81 9.59 -10.35 9.16
CA ILE A 81 8.91 -9.34 9.99
C ILE A 81 9.85 -8.17 10.29
N ARG A 82 11.13 -8.47 10.58
CA ARG A 82 12.11 -7.44 10.92
C ARG A 82 12.51 -6.62 9.70
N SER A 83 12.71 -7.24 8.54
CA SER A 83 12.92 -6.52 7.27
C SER A 83 11.79 -5.54 6.97
N PHE A 84 10.55 -5.96 7.19
CA PHE A 84 9.40 -5.11 6.97
C PHE A 84 9.24 -4.00 8.03
N GLU A 85 9.62 -4.20 9.29
CA GLU A 85 9.69 -3.12 10.29
C GLU A 85 10.74 -2.06 9.92
N LEU A 86 11.95 -2.50 9.58
CA LEU A 86 13.05 -1.62 9.15
C LEU A 86 12.67 -0.81 7.90
N TYR A 87 11.87 -1.38 7.00
CA TYR A 87 11.35 -0.68 5.82
C TYR A 87 10.51 0.55 6.19
N PHE A 88 9.59 0.43 7.15
CA PHE A 88 8.74 1.56 7.57
C PHE A 88 9.52 2.58 8.39
N GLU A 89 10.44 2.15 9.25
CA GLU A 89 11.36 3.07 9.95
C GLU A 89 12.17 3.88 8.94
N ARG A 90 12.65 3.24 7.87
CA ARG A 90 13.36 3.92 6.77
C ARG A 90 12.46 4.90 6.02
N LEU A 91 11.21 4.54 5.77
CA LEU A 91 10.22 5.40 5.09
C LEU A 91 9.88 6.63 5.94
N GLU A 92 9.76 6.46 7.26
CA GLU A 92 9.55 7.54 8.21
C GLU A 92 10.78 8.45 8.29
N ALA A 93 11.98 7.88 8.39
CA ALA A 93 13.25 8.62 8.40
C ALA A 93 13.47 9.41 7.10
N ALA A 94 13.02 8.89 5.96
CA ALA A 94 13.03 9.61 4.69
C ALA A 94 12.09 10.84 4.69
N GLY A 95 11.18 10.95 5.66
CA GLY A 95 10.24 12.07 5.80
C GLY A 95 9.11 12.07 4.76
N LEU A 96 8.94 10.96 4.05
CA LEU A 96 8.03 10.86 2.90
C LEU A 96 6.62 10.39 3.26
N GLY A 97 6.37 9.95 4.50
CA GLY A 97 5.06 9.46 4.94
C GLY A 97 3.92 10.48 4.89
N LYS A 98 4.21 11.78 4.67
CA LYS A 98 3.20 12.84 4.50
C LYS A 98 2.89 13.14 3.03
N ILE A 99 3.70 12.66 2.10
CA ILE A 99 3.53 12.88 0.68
C ILE A 99 2.78 11.68 0.12
N LYS A 100 1.57 11.90 -0.41
CA LYS A 100 0.82 10.84 -1.08
C LYS A 100 1.45 10.57 -2.44
N ARG A 101 1.94 9.34 -2.66
CA ARG A 101 2.45 8.86 -3.94
C ARG A 101 1.49 7.85 -4.54
N PRO A 102 1.28 7.86 -5.87
CA PRO A 102 0.59 6.77 -6.55
C PRO A 102 1.40 5.47 -6.45
N ASP A 103 0.72 4.33 -6.52
CA ASP A 103 1.38 3.02 -6.47
C ASP A 103 2.26 2.76 -7.69
N LEU A 104 1.78 3.10 -8.89
CA LEU A 104 2.49 2.87 -10.15
C LEU A 104 2.69 4.15 -10.96
N LEU A 105 3.77 4.20 -11.74
CA LEU A 105 3.97 5.19 -12.80
C LEU A 105 3.97 4.49 -14.16
N VAL A 106 3.35 5.13 -15.15
CA VAL A 106 3.26 4.64 -16.53
C VAL A 106 4.09 5.51 -17.46
N PHE A 107 4.84 4.88 -18.35
CA PHE A 107 5.67 5.53 -19.36
C PHE A 107 5.40 4.97 -20.75
N LYS A 108 5.84 5.70 -21.78
CA LYS A 108 5.94 5.12 -23.12
C LYS A 108 7.09 4.12 -23.18
N ARG A 109 6.92 3.05 -23.96
CA ARG A 109 7.95 2.04 -24.19
C ARG A 109 9.25 2.63 -24.78
N GLU A 110 9.14 3.67 -25.59
CA GLU A 110 10.31 4.34 -26.20
C GLU A 110 11.28 4.94 -25.17
N ASP A 111 10.79 5.28 -23.97
CA ASP A 111 11.59 5.85 -22.89
C ASP A 111 12.20 4.76 -21.97
N GLU A 112 11.89 3.46 -22.17
CA GLU A 112 12.27 2.36 -21.27
C GLU A 112 13.75 2.37 -20.90
N ARG A 113 14.63 2.49 -21.90
CA ARG A 113 16.07 2.49 -21.69
C ARG A 113 16.51 3.64 -20.77
N LEU A 114 15.98 4.84 -21.00
CA LEU A 114 16.29 6.01 -20.17
C LEU A 114 15.80 5.80 -18.73
N ILE A 115 14.59 5.27 -18.55
CA ILE A 115 14.02 4.99 -17.24
C ILE A 115 14.87 3.96 -16.49
N MET A 116 15.20 2.83 -17.12
CA MET A 116 16.00 1.78 -16.48
C MET A 116 17.41 2.26 -16.11
N GLU A 117 18.09 2.98 -17.01
CA GLU A 117 19.41 3.57 -16.69
C GLU A 117 19.32 4.59 -15.54
N THR A 118 18.22 5.33 -15.43
CA THR A 118 18.02 6.30 -14.34
C THR A 118 17.69 5.60 -13.03
N LEU A 119 16.92 4.50 -13.07
CA LEU A 119 16.64 3.66 -11.90
C LEU A 119 17.91 3.01 -11.34
N GLU A 120 18.82 2.55 -12.20
CA GLU A 120 20.10 2.01 -11.75
C GLU A 120 20.93 3.07 -11.00
N ARG A 121 20.94 4.32 -11.46
CA ARG A 121 21.61 5.43 -10.75
C ARG A 121 20.99 5.74 -9.40
N LEU A 122 19.70 5.46 -9.24
CA LEU A 122 18.97 5.59 -7.98
C LEU A 122 19.16 4.41 -7.03
N GLY A 123 19.92 3.38 -7.42
CA GLY A 123 20.10 2.17 -6.62
C GLY A 123 19.01 1.11 -6.84
N GLY A 124 18.18 1.28 -7.87
CA GLY A 124 17.14 0.35 -8.27
C GLY A 124 15.73 0.73 -7.81
N ILE A 125 14.77 -0.10 -8.21
CA ILE A 125 13.34 0.13 -7.98
C ILE A 125 12.99 0.19 -6.49
N SER A 126 13.63 -0.64 -5.66
CA SER A 126 13.41 -0.69 -4.21
C SER A 126 13.75 0.61 -3.47
N GLU A 127 14.52 1.50 -4.10
CA GLU A 127 14.96 2.76 -3.51
C GLU A 127 13.97 3.91 -3.75
N LEU A 128 13.11 3.79 -4.77
CA LEU A 128 12.16 4.84 -5.17
C LEU A 128 11.29 5.39 -4.02
N PRO A 129 10.71 4.57 -3.12
CA PRO A 129 9.89 5.08 -2.03
C PRO A 129 10.64 5.97 -1.05
N PHE A 130 11.97 5.89 -1.01
CA PHE A 130 12.83 6.60 -0.06
C PHE A 130 13.49 7.85 -0.64
N ILE A 131 13.46 8.00 -1.97
CA ILE A 131 14.09 9.13 -2.66
C ILE A 131 13.11 10.29 -2.74
N GLN A 132 13.57 11.48 -2.40
CA GLN A 132 12.77 12.71 -2.48
C GLN A 132 12.46 13.09 -3.93
N GLU A 133 11.29 13.67 -4.17
CA GLU A 133 10.89 14.05 -5.53
C GLU A 133 11.78 15.12 -6.14
N ASN A 134 12.44 15.96 -5.32
CA ASN A 134 13.38 16.98 -5.79
C ASN A 134 14.76 16.44 -6.21
N ASP A 135 15.03 15.14 -6.06
CA ASP A 135 16.24 14.52 -6.60
C ASP A 135 16.26 14.63 -8.14
N VAL A 136 17.43 14.89 -8.71
CA VAL A 136 17.59 15.14 -10.16
C VAL A 136 17.21 13.92 -10.99
N ASN A 137 17.55 12.71 -10.54
CA ASN A 137 17.21 11.48 -11.24
C ASN A 137 15.73 11.14 -11.03
N MET A 138 15.16 11.44 -9.86
CA MET A 138 13.73 11.31 -9.62
C MET A 138 12.93 12.25 -10.53
N GLN A 139 13.33 13.51 -10.65
CA GLN A 139 12.74 14.47 -11.58
C GLN A 139 12.85 14.00 -13.04
N ALA A 140 13.97 13.39 -13.43
CA ALA A 140 14.13 12.82 -14.77
C ALA A 140 13.12 11.70 -15.04
N ILE A 141 12.87 10.80 -14.08
CA ILE A 141 11.82 9.79 -14.17
C ILE A 141 10.45 10.46 -14.26
N LEU A 142 10.11 11.33 -13.30
CA LEU A 142 8.79 11.97 -13.22
C LEU A 142 8.46 12.81 -14.47
N SER A 143 9.46 13.43 -15.10
CA SER A 143 9.27 14.21 -16.34
C SER A 143 8.81 13.37 -17.53
N LYS A 144 9.01 12.05 -17.49
CA LYS A 144 8.61 11.08 -18.52
C LYS A 144 7.32 10.34 -18.20
N THR A 145 6.83 10.47 -16.96
CA THR A 145 5.58 9.83 -16.52
C THR A 145 4.40 10.37 -17.34
N LEU A 146 3.64 9.47 -17.95
CA LEU A 146 2.37 9.79 -18.59
C LEU A 146 1.25 9.94 -17.57
N VAL A 147 1.18 9.00 -16.62
CA VAL A 147 0.17 8.96 -15.57
C VAL A 147 0.68 8.20 -14.35
N GLY A 148 0.27 8.65 -13.16
CA GLY A 148 0.39 7.90 -11.91
C GLY A 148 -0.93 7.19 -11.59
N ILE A 149 -0.85 5.93 -11.17
CA ILE A 149 -2.02 5.08 -10.89
C ILE A 149 -2.01 4.70 -9.41
N GLU A 150 -3.10 5.03 -8.72
CA GLU A 150 -3.45 4.43 -7.43
C GLU A 150 -4.23 3.13 -7.69
N CYS A 151 -3.80 2.03 -7.09
CA CYS A 151 -4.35 0.71 -7.27
C CYS A 151 -5.19 0.33 -6.06
N GLU A 152 -6.50 0.37 -6.19
CA GLU A 152 -7.41 -0.06 -5.13
C GLU A 152 -8.22 -1.27 -5.57
N ASN A 153 -8.38 -2.24 -4.67
CA ASN A 153 -9.38 -3.28 -4.82
C ASN A 153 -10.63 -2.88 -4.04
N SER A 154 -11.78 -2.94 -4.72
CA SER A 154 -13.06 -2.62 -4.12
C SER A 154 -13.48 -3.72 -3.15
N LEU A 155 -13.45 -3.43 -1.85
CA LEU A 155 -14.17 -4.21 -0.83
C LEU A 155 -15.67 -3.89 -0.79
N TRP A 156 -16.15 -3.04 -1.71
CA TRP A 156 -17.53 -2.57 -1.71
C TRP A 156 -18.45 -3.74 -2.01
N LYS A 157 -19.19 -4.18 -0.98
CA LYS A 157 -20.40 -4.97 -1.20
C LYS A 157 -21.37 -4.05 -1.92
N GLY A 158 -21.56 -4.25 -3.23
CA GLY A 158 -22.44 -3.41 -4.04
C GLY A 158 -23.76 -3.10 -3.33
N GLN A 159 -24.36 -4.11 -2.69
CA GLN A 159 -25.61 -3.99 -1.93
C GLN A 159 -25.63 -2.99 -0.75
N LEU A 160 -24.47 -2.60 -0.25
CA LEU A 160 -24.30 -1.66 0.86
C LEU A 160 -23.92 -0.25 0.39
N MET A 161 -23.77 -0.04 -0.93
CA MET A 161 -23.49 1.29 -1.46
C MET A 161 -24.71 2.19 -1.28
N PRO A 162 -24.53 3.49 -0.93
CA PRO A 162 -25.63 4.43 -0.70
C PRO A 162 -26.68 4.45 -1.82
N ASP A 163 -26.26 4.17 -3.06
CA ASP A 163 -27.10 4.23 -4.26
C ASP A 163 -27.38 2.87 -4.93
N TYR A 164 -27.14 1.74 -4.27
CA TYR A 164 -27.26 0.40 -4.89
C TYR A 164 -28.62 0.11 -5.55
N LYS A 165 -29.70 0.63 -4.99
CA LYS A 165 -31.07 0.49 -5.51
C LYS A 165 -31.61 1.78 -6.13
N THR A 166 -30.77 2.80 -6.23
CA THR A 166 -31.17 4.07 -6.84
C THR A 166 -31.17 3.89 -8.36
N ALA A 167 -32.28 4.25 -9.01
CA ALA A 167 -32.33 4.24 -10.48
C ALA A 167 -31.25 5.18 -11.05
N LEU A 168 -30.52 4.71 -12.07
CA LEU A 168 -29.49 5.50 -12.74
C LEU A 168 -30.09 6.84 -13.20
N ARG A 169 -29.48 7.93 -12.78
CA ARG A 169 -29.84 9.28 -13.23
C ARG A 169 -28.90 9.68 -14.37
N PRO A 170 -29.40 10.36 -15.42
CA PRO A 170 -28.54 10.96 -16.42
C PRO A 170 -27.46 11.81 -15.74
N GLN A 171 -26.21 11.63 -16.13
CA GLN A 171 -25.09 12.39 -15.59
C GLN A 171 -25.31 13.88 -15.89
N ARG A 172 -25.36 14.73 -14.85
CA ARG A 172 -25.53 16.17 -15.03
C ARG A 172 -24.36 16.70 -15.87
N ARG A 173 -24.65 17.46 -16.93
CA ARG A 173 -23.62 18.16 -17.68
C ARG A 173 -22.95 19.19 -16.77
N LEU A 174 -21.63 19.26 -16.80
CA LEU A 174 -20.89 20.31 -16.09
C LEU A 174 -21.39 21.68 -16.57
N GLY A 175 -21.99 22.47 -15.67
CA GLY A 175 -22.43 23.84 -15.96
C GLY A 175 -23.94 24.10 -15.84
N GLU A 176 -24.78 23.09 -15.64
CA GLU A 176 -26.21 23.31 -15.41
C GLU A 176 -26.50 23.45 -13.91
N ASN A 177 -26.44 24.70 -13.41
CA ASN A 177 -27.14 25.08 -12.19
C ASN A 177 -28.62 25.24 -12.55
N LEU A 178 -29.51 24.59 -11.80
CA LEU A 178 -30.94 24.85 -11.88
C LEU A 178 -31.44 25.23 -10.49
N ASP A 179 -32.15 26.36 -10.46
CA ASP A 179 -32.99 26.89 -9.38
C ASP A 179 -33.96 25.85 -8.81
#